data_AF-A0A3M1S8W2-F1
#
_entry.id   AF-A0A3M1S8W2-F1
#
_cell.length_a   1.000
_cell.length_b   1.000
_cell.length_c   1.000
_cell.angle_alpha   90.00
_cell.angle_beta   90.00
_cell.angle_gamma   90.00
#
_symmetry.space_group_name_H-M   'P 1'
#
loop_
_entity.id
_entity.type
_entity.pdbx_description
1 polymer ?
#
loop_
_entity_poly.entity_id
_entity_poly.type
_entity_poly.pdbx_seq_one_letter_code
_entity_poly.pdbx_strand_id
1 'polypeptide(L)'
;MLNSFEYFLPLDIENEVMREIRTWRSQDKVNRLWKKDATLWTGSDEARWLGWLDVAERELANLSKYEQFSSRAKVFESIVLLGMGGSSLCPEVLAKTFQRRKFFVLDSTVPAQIYSLEK
;
A
#
# COMPACT_ATOMS: atom_id res chain seq x y z
N MET A 1 -4.77 19.99 12.23
CA MET A 1 -5.67 19.10 13.01
C MET A 1 -6.02 17.96 12.08
N LEU A 2 -5.58 16.73 12.34
CA LEU A 2 -5.80 15.58 11.46
C LEU A 2 -7.31 15.24 11.46
N ASN A 3 -7.91 15.31 10.27
CA ASN A 3 -9.29 15.01 9.87
C ASN A 3 -10.26 14.55 10.99
N SER A 4 -11.25 15.41 11.29
CA SER A 4 -12.44 14.99 12.03
C SER A 4 -13.37 14.23 11.10
N PHE A 5 -13.54 12.93 11.34
CA PHE A 5 -14.62 12.15 10.75
C PHE A 5 -15.61 11.82 11.87
N GLU A 6 -16.88 12.12 11.64
CA GLU A 6 -17.96 11.62 12.48
C GLU A 6 -18.28 10.20 12.07
N TYR A 7 -18.49 9.33 13.06
CA TYR A 7 -18.89 7.95 12.85
C TYR A 7 -19.91 7.56 13.91
N PHE A 8 -20.74 6.58 13.58
CA PHE A 8 -21.72 6.01 14.49
C PHE A 8 -21.51 4.49 14.53
N LEU A 9 -21.44 3.94 15.74
CA LEU A 9 -21.38 2.50 15.97
C LEU A 9 -22.54 2.10 16.89
N PRO A 10 -23.14 0.90 16.69
CA PRO A 10 -23.96 0.28 17.72
C PRO A 10 -23.23 0.24 19.07
N LEU A 11 -23.96 0.43 20.17
CA LEU A 11 -23.39 0.64 21.51
C LEU A 11 -22.49 -0.52 21.97
N ASP A 12 -22.85 -1.75 21.61
CA ASP A 12 -22.05 -2.95 21.87
C ASP A 12 -20.69 -2.87 21.17
N ILE A 13 -20.66 -2.53 19.88
CA ILE A 13 -19.44 -2.36 19.10
C ILE A 13 -18.62 -1.17 19.60
N GLU A 14 -19.26 -0.04 19.92
CA GLU A 14 -18.56 1.14 20.46
C GLU A 14 -17.83 0.79 21.77
N ASN A 15 -18.49 0.06 22.66
CA ASN A 15 -17.89 -0.38 23.92
C ASN A 15 -16.69 -1.32 23.70
N GLU A 16 -16.76 -2.21 22.72
CA GLU A 16 -15.65 -3.11 22.35
C GLU A 16 -14.48 -2.35 21.74
N VAL A 17 -14.72 -1.45 20.80
CA VAL A 17 -13.68 -0.59 20.20
C VAL A 17 -13.00 0.24 21.29
N MET A 18 -13.76 0.86 22.18
CA MET A 18 -13.22 1.66 23.27
C MET A 18 -12.44 0.82 24.29
N ARG A 19 -12.83 -0.44 24.51
CA ARG A 19 -12.05 -1.39 25.32
C ARG A 19 -10.71 -1.70 24.66
N GLU A 20 -10.71 -2.02 23.37
CA GLU A 20 -9.47 -2.31 22.64
C GLU A 20 -8.53 -1.10 22.55
N ILE A 21 -9.06 0.10 22.33
CA ILE A 21 -8.27 1.34 22.36
C ILE A 21 -7.57 1.51 23.72
N ARG A 22 -8.28 1.24 24.83
CA ARG A 22 -7.67 1.29 26.18
C ARG A 22 -6.58 0.24 26.34
N THR A 23 -6.80 -0.98 25.86
CA THR A 23 -5.79 -2.06 25.87
C THR A 23 -4.54 -1.70 25.07
N TRP A 24 -4.72 -1.14 23.87
CA TRP A 24 -3.60 -0.71 23.02
C TRP A 24 -2.76 0.38 23.66
N ARG A 25 -3.40 1.31 24.37
CA ARG A 25 -2.73 2.36 25.13
C ARG A 25 -2.00 1.82 26.36
N SER A 26 -2.65 1.02 27.19
CA SER A 26 -2.05 0.53 28.44
C SER A 26 -0.90 -0.44 28.22
N GLN A 27 -0.90 -1.17 27.10
CA GLN A 27 0.14 -2.14 26.74
C GLN A 27 1.16 -1.59 25.73
N ASP A 28 1.13 -0.29 25.44
CA ASP A 28 2.03 0.39 24.49
C ASP A 28 2.12 -0.32 23.12
N LYS A 29 1.00 -0.87 22.65
CA LYS A 29 0.97 -1.71 21.44
C LYS A 29 1.36 -0.95 20.18
N VAL A 30 1.10 0.35 20.13
CA VAL A 30 1.50 1.20 18.99
C VAL A 30 3.03 1.27 18.87
N ASN A 31 3.75 1.50 19.97
CA ASN A 31 5.21 1.52 19.96
C ASN A 31 5.79 0.13 19.63
N ARG A 32 5.19 -0.94 20.17
CA ARG A 32 5.55 -2.32 19.85
C ARG A 32 5.36 -2.63 18.36
N LEU A 33 4.28 -2.12 17.75
CA LEU A 33 4.03 -2.22 16.31
C LEU A 33 5.16 -1.56 15.52
N TRP A 34 5.55 -0.33 15.89
CA TRP A 34 6.67 0.38 15.27
C TRP A 34 8.01 -0.31 15.46
N LYS A 35 8.20 -1.05 16.56
CA LYS A 35 9.36 -1.93 16.81
C LYS A 35 9.27 -3.29 16.12
N LYS A 36 8.23 -3.51 15.30
CA LYS A 36 7.96 -4.75 14.57
C LYS A 36 7.85 -5.98 15.49
N ASP A 37 7.26 -5.81 16.67
CA ASP A 37 7.08 -6.88 17.65
C ASP A 37 6.06 -7.92 17.18
N ALA A 38 6.54 -9.11 16.80
CA ALA A 38 5.69 -10.22 16.33
C ALA A 38 4.74 -10.75 17.41
N THR A 39 5.04 -10.54 18.70
CA THR A 39 4.19 -11.00 19.82
C THR A 39 2.89 -10.19 19.96
N LEU A 40 2.69 -9.16 19.14
CA LEU A 40 1.37 -8.54 18.93
C LEU A 40 0.37 -9.48 18.24
N TRP A 41 0.87 -10.49 17.52
CA TRP A 41 0.09 -11.54 16.85
C TRP A 41 0.52 -12.92 17.36
N THR A 42 1.03 -13.80 16.49
CA THR A 42 1.38 -15.19 16.86
C THR A 42 2.81 -15.32 17.38
N GLY A 43 3.66 -14.31 17.18
CA GLY A 43 5.06 -14.34 17.57
C GLY A 43 5.95 -15.13 16.60
N SER A 44 5.49 -15.40 15.37
CA SER A 44 6.26 -16.07 14.34
C SER A 44 7.11 -15.05 13.55
N ASP A 45 6.83 -14.91 12.27
CA ASP A 45 7.57 -14.12 11.30
C ASP A 45 6.90 -12.79 10.97
N GLU A 46 5.85 -12.38 11.70
CA GLU A 46 5.11 -11.14 11.41
C GLU A 46 5.99 -9.89 11.44
N ALA A 47 7.08 -9.92 12.23
CA ALA A 47 8.10 -8.87 12.23
C ALA A 47 8.64 -8.57 10.81
N ARG A 48 8.66 -9.57 9.91
CA ARG A 48 9.12 -9.46 8.53
C ARG A 48 8.07 -8.87 7.58
N TRP A 49 6.80 -8.85 7.97
CA TRP A 49 5.69 -8.38 7.13
C TRP A 49 5.40 -6.88 7.31
N LEU A 50 6.01 -6.25 8.32
CA LEU A 50 5.80 -4.85 8.69
C LEU A 50 6.72 -3.86 7.96
N GLY A 51 7.26 -4.25 6.79
CA GLY A 51 8.11 -3.38 5.96
C GLY A 51 7.37 -2.18 5.35
N TRP A 52 6.05 -2.09 5.52
CA TRP A 52 5.22 -0.96 5.11
C TRP A 52 5.25 0.20 6.10
N LEU A 53 5.65 -0.02 7.37
CA LEU A 53 5.69 1.03 8.39
C LEU A 53 6.72 2.11 8.06
N ASP A 54 7.89 1.71 7.55
CA ASP A 54 9.04 2.57 7.27
C ASP A 54 9.29 2.77 5.76
N VAL A 55 8.37 2.31 4.89
CA VAL A 55 8.58 2.31 3.44
C VAL A 55 8.79 3.72 2.89
N ALA A 56 8.04 4.71 3.37
CA ALA A 56 8.16 6.08 2.86
C ALA A 56 9.56 6.65 3.13
N GLU A 57 10.05 6.54 4.36
CA GLU A 57 11.40 6.99 4.73
C GLU A 57 12.48 6.19 3.99
N ARG A 58 12.34 4.87 3.94
CA ARG A 58 13.29 3.99 3.24
C ARG A 58 13.39 4.31 1.75
N GLU A 59 12.26 4.53 1.08
CA GLU A 59 12.25 4.78 -0.36
C GLU A 59 12.64 6.22 -0.73
N LEU A 60 12.48 7.19 0.17
CA LEU A 60 13.06 8.53 -0.01
C LEU A 60 14.59 8.50 -0.10
N ALA A 61 15.25 7.58 0.61
CA ALA A 61 16.70 7.37 0.45
C ALA A 61 17.08 6.78 -0.92
N ASN A 62 16.13 6.22 -1.66
CA ASN A 62 16.34 5.57 -2.96
C ASN A 62 15.91 6.44 -4.16
N LEU A 63 15.63 7.74 -3.97
CA LEU A 63 15.12 8.62 -5.04
C LEU A 63 15.99 8.61 -6.31
N SER A 64 17.31 8.64 -6.17
CA SER A 64 18.25 8.65 -7.30
C SER A 64 18.13 7.38 -8.17
N LYS A 65 17.84 6.23 -7.56
CA LYS A 65 17.58 4.97 -8.28
C LYS A 65 16.32 5.08 -9.13
N TYR A 66 15.26 5.69 -8.59
CA TYR A 66 13.99 5.89 -9.30
C TYR A 66 14.12 6.89 -10.45
N GLU A 67 14.87 7.98 -10.27
CA GLU A 67 15.17 8.95 -11.32
C GLU A 67 15.97 8.34 -12.48
N GLN A 68 16.98 7.53 -12.16
CA GLN A 68 17.76 6.80 -13.16
C GLN A 68 16.89 5.80 -13.92
N PHE A 69 16.06 5.04 -13.21
CA PHE A 69 15.13 4.11 -13.84
C PHE A 69 14.13 4.83 -14.75
N SER A 70 13.51 5.91 -14.26
CA SER A 70 12.58 6.72 -15.04
C SER A 70 13.24 7.27 -16.30
N SER A 71 14.47 7.76 -16.20
CA SER A 71 15.23 8.29 -17.35
C SER A 71 15.47 7.23 -18.42
N ARG A 72 15.83 6.01 -18.01
CA ARG A 72 15.97 4.85 -18.92
C ARG A 72 14.64 4.45 -19.55
N ALA A 73 13.53 4.59 -18.83
CA ALA A 73 12.20 4.23 -19.32
C ALA A 73 11.62 5.25 -20.33
N LYS A 74 12.17 6.47 -20.43
CA LYS A 74 11.68 7.50 -21.37
C LYS A 74 11.78 7.12 -22.84
N VAL A 75 12.58 6.10 -23.18
CA VAL A 75 12.70 5.59 -24.56
C VAL A 75 11.44 4.83 -25.00
N PHE A 76 10.62 4.37 -24.06
CA PHE A 76 9.39 3.65 -24.38
C PHE A 76 8.24 4.63 -24.56
N GLU A 77 7.48 4.45 -25.65
CA GLU A 77 6.29 5.25 -25.89
C GLU A 77 5.21 4.95 -24.84
N SER A 78 4.96 3.66 -24.61
CA SER A 78 3.94 3.16 -23.68
C SER A 78 4.53 2.07 -22.79
N ILE A 79 4.02 1.96 -21.57
CA ILE A 79 4.41 0.95 -20.60
C ILE A 79 3.18 0.12 -20.25
N VAL A 80 3.29 -1.20 -20.37
CA VAL A 80 2.27 -2.14 -19.91
C VAL A 80 2.82 -2.89 -18.70
N LEU A 81 2.19 -2.70 -17.54
CA LEU A 81 2.50 -3.41 -16.32
C LEU A 81 1.67 -4.71 -16.25
N LEU A 82 2.37 -5.83 -16.24
CA LEU A 82 1.78 -7.15 -16.04
C LEU A 82 1.77 -7.48 -14.54
N GLY A 83 0.60 -7.60 -13.94
CA GLY A 83 0.48 -7.88 -12.50
C GLY A 83 -0.96 -7.93 -12.04
N MET A 84 -1.23 -8.62 -10.93
CA MET A 84 -2.58 -8.78 -10.37
C MET A 84 -2.58 -8.46 -8.88
N GLY A 85 -3.72 -7.97 -8.37
CA GLY A 85 -3.89 -7.63 -6.96
C GLY A 85 -3.07 -6.40 -6.55
N GLY A 86 -2.31 -6.49 -5.45
CA GLY A 86 -1.55 -5.34 -4.92
C GLY A 86 -0.50 -4.79 -5.89
N SER A 87 0.04 -5.63 -6.78
CA SER A 87 1.04 -5.23 -7.78
C SER A 87 0.45 -4.45 -8.95
N SER A 88 -0.86 -4.55 -9.21
CA SER A 88 -1.56 -3.74 -10.22
C SER A 88 -2.31 -2.56 -9.64
N LEU A 89 -3.02 -2.76 -8.52
CA LEU A 89 -3.90 -1.75 -7.93
C LEU A 89 -3.16 -0.48 -7.49
N CYS A 90 -2.00 -0.63 -6.85
CA CYS A 90 -1.20 0.53 -6.41
C CYS A 90 -0.71 1.35 -7.63
N PRO A 91 -0.04 0.76 -8.63
CA PRO A 91 0.32 1.47 -9.85
C PRO A 91 -0.86 2.07 -10.61
N GLU A 92 -2.02 1.40 -10.64
CA GLU A 92 -3.22 1.94 -11.28
C GLU A 92 -3.73 3.21 -10.58
N VAL A 93 -3.82 3.20 -9.25
CA VAL A 93 -4.21 4.38 -8.46
C VAL A 93 -3.23 5.52 -8.68
N LEU A 94 -1.91 5.25 -8.69
CA LEU A 94 -0.89 6.26 -8.95
C LEU A 94 -0.99 6.81 -10.38
N ALA A 95 -1.19 5.96 -11.38
CA ALA A 95 -1.37 6.37 -12.77
C ALA A 95 -2.59 7.29 -12.93
N LYS A 96 -3.72 6.95 -12.31
CA LYS A 96 -4.93 7.81 -12.30
C LYS A 96 -4.69 9.13 -11.57
N THR A 97 -4.14 9.07 -10.36
CA THR A 97 -3.88 10.25 -9.51
C THR A 97 -2.95 11.26 -10.20
N PHE A 98 -1.88 10.77 -10.83
CA PHE A 98 -0.91 11.60 -11.54
C PHE A 98 -1.16 11.71 -13.05
N GLN A 99 -2.35 11.31 -13.51
CA GLN A 99 -2.83 11.45 -14.89
C GLN A 99 -1.83 10.91 -15.95
N ARG A 100 -1.24 9.74 -15.69
CA ARG A 100 -0.29 9.09 -16.60
C ARG A 100 -1.07 8.38 -17.73
N ARG A 101 -0.98 8.93 -18.95
CA ARG A 101 -1.79 8.49 -20.10
C ARG A 101 -1.20 7.33 -20.92
N LYS A 102 0.10 7.06 -20.82
CA LYS A 102 0.79 5.99 -21.57
C LYS A 102 1.28 4.85 -20.66
N PHE A 103 0.55 4.62 -19.57
CA PHE A 103 0.81 3.56 -18.62
C PHE A 103 -0.47 2.73 -18.49
N PHE A 104 -0.37 1.43 -18.80
CA PHE A 104 -1.48 0.50 -18.82
C PHE A 104 -1.21 -0.64 -17.86
N VAL A 105 -2.27 -1.15 -17.25
CA VAL A 105 -2.23 -2.31 -16.37
C VAL A 105 -2.92 -3.46 -17.08
N LEU A 106 -2.26 -4.61 -17.15
CA LEU A 106 -2.83 -5.87 -17.61
C LEU A 106 -2.82 -6.86 -16.44
N ASP A 107 -3.98 -7.02 -15.83
CA ASP A 107 -4.21 -7.80 -14.61
C ASP A 107 -5.13 -9.01 -14.84
N SER A 108 -5.19 -9.48 -16.08
CA SER A 108 -6.02 -10.62 -16.45
C SER A 108 -5.34 -11.47 -17.49
N THR A 109 -5.68 -12.75 -17.46
CA THR A 109 -5.31 -13.74 -18.47
C THR A 109 -6.40 -13.94 -19.53
N VAL A 110 -7.50 -13.19 -19.46
CA VAL A 110 -8.57 -13.23 -20.46
C VAL A 110 -8.06 -12.68 -21.80
N PRO A 111 -8.08 -13.47 -22.90
CA PRO A 111 -7.53 -13.05 -24.18
C PRO A 111 -8.08 -11.72 -24.70
N ALA A 112 -9.37 -11.44 -24.48
CA ALA A 112 -10.00 -10.20 -24.90
C ALA A 112 -9.36 -8.94 -24.29
N GLN A 113 -8.88 -9.01 -23.04
CA GLN A 113 -8.19 -7.89 -22.40
C GLN A 113 -6.79 -7.69 -22.97
N ILE A 114 -6.08 -8.79 -23.28
CA ILE A 114 -4.78 -8.74 -23.97
C ILE A 114 -4.95 -8.05 -25.34
N TYR A 115 -5.94 -8.49 -26.13
CA TYR A 115 -6.24 -7.90 -27.45
C TYR A 115 -6.60 -6.41 -27.38
N SER A 116 -7.12 -5.91 -26.26
CA SER A 116 -7.45 -4.49 -26.11
C SER A 116 -6.21 -3.59 -26.05
N LEU A 117 -5.04 -4.15 -25.73
CA LEU A 117 -3.77 -3.42 -25.59
C LEU A 117 -2.83 -3.57 -26.79
N GLU A 118 -3.10 -4.47 -27.73
CA GLU A 118 -2.28 -4.69 -28.94
C GLU A 118 -2.54 -3.69 -30.08
N LYS A 119 -3.49 -2.76 -29.92
CA LYS A 119 -3.94 -1.84 -30.98
C LYS A 119 -3.25 -0.49 -30.98
#